data_AF-A0A7K2E4Y3-F1
#
_entry.id   AF-A0A7K2E4Y3-F1
#
_cell.length_a   1.000
_cell.length_b   1.000
_cell.length_c   1.000
_cell.angle_alpha   90.00
_cell.angle_beta   90.00
_cell.angle_gamma   90.00
#
_symmetry.space_group_name_H-M   'P 1'
#
loop_
_entity.id
_entity.type
_entity.pdbx_description
1 polymer ?
#
loop_
_entity_poly.entity_id
_entity_poly.type
_entity_poly.pdbx_seq_one_letter_code
_entity_poly.pdbx_strand_id
1 'polypeptide(L)'
;MSRIRISTTVDEGLLERAKRSGAWNSVAAMVDAALEALVAAHREARIDSAYEAYNERPIDEPDAWGSLADFHEANRRHREGGGVPSGGGSAG
;
A
#
# COMPACT_ATOMS: atom_id res chain seq x y z
N MET A 1 20.62 -12.33 -15.21
CA MET A 1 21.05 -12.68 -13.84
C MET A 1 21.78 -14.00 -13.84
N SER A 2 22.84 -14.13 -13.04
CA SER A 2 23.49 -15.42 -12.74
C SER A 2 22.54 -16.32 -11.96
N ARG A 3 22.56 -17.62 -12.25
CA ARG A 3 21.80 -18.65 -11.51
C ARG A 3 22.70 -19.26 -10.44
N ILE A 4 22.19 -19.42 -9.23
CA ILE A 4 22.87 -20.12 -8.13
C ILE A 4 22.09 -21.38 -7.81
N ARG A 5 22.78 -22.52 -7.68
CA ARG A 5 22.17 -23.77 -7.26
C ARG A 5 22.05 -23.80 -5.74
N ILE A 6 20.85 -24.03 -5.25
CA ILE A 6 20.55 -24.21 -3.83
C ILE A 6 20.25 -25.70 -3.61
N SER A 7 20.89 -26.32 -2.63
CA SER A 7 20.57 -27.68 -2.17
C SER A 7 20.11 -27.58 -0.74
N THR A 8 18.82 -27.76 -0.50
CA THR A 8 18.21 -27.67 0.82
C THR A 8 17.09 -28.68 0.96
N THR A 9 16.75 -29.03 2.19
CA THR A 9 15.61 -29.89 2.52
C THR A 9 14.44 -29.00 2.91
N VAL A 10 13.25 -29.33 2.41
CA VAL A 10 12.00 -28.62 2.70
C VAL A 10 10.94 -29.61 3.15
N ASP A 11 9.91 -29.10 3.82
CA ASP A 11 8.71 -29.89 4.11
C ASP A 11 8.04 -30.34 2.80
N GLU A 12 7.81 -31.64 2.67
CA GLU A 12 7.23 -32.25 1.47
C GLU A 12 5.81 -31.74 1.24
N GLY A 13 4.99 -31.70 2.29
CA GLY A 13 3.60 -31.27 2.20
C GLY A 13 3.48 -29.83 1.73
N LEU A 14 4.33 -28.94 2.24
CA LEU A 14 4.41 -27.54 1.82
C LEU A 14 4.84 -27.41 0.38
N LEU A 15 5.88 -28.14 -0.04
CA LEU A 15 6.36 -28.13 -1.42
C LEU A 15 5.25 -28.56 -2.39
N GLU A 16 4.53 -29.62 -2.05
CA GLU A 16 3.44 -30.13 -2.88
C GLU A 16 2.24 -29.19 -2.94
N ARG A 17 1.90 -28.51 -1.84
CA ARG A 17 0.87 -27.45 -1.86
C ARG A 17 1.30 -26.27 -2.72
N ALA A 18 2.55 -25.82 -2.62
CA ALA A 18 3.07 -24.72 -3.41
C ALA A 18 3.07 -25.04 -4.92
N LYS A 19 3.47 -26.25 -5.30
CA LYS A 19 3.39 -26.69 -6.70
C LYS A 19 1.95 -26.66 -7.24
N ARG A 20 0.96 -26.94 -6.40
CA ARG A 20 -0.47 -26.91 -6.79
C ARG A 20 -1.10 -25.52 -6.77
N SER A 21 -0.48 -24.53 -6.13
CA SER A 21 -1.10 -23.20 -5.96
C SER A 21 -1.08 -22.35 -7.23
N GLY A 22 -0.37 -22.77 -8.29
CA GLY A 22 -0.26 -22.00 -9.52
C GLY A 22 0.21 -22.84 -10.70
N ALA A 23 0.08 -22.28 -11.89
CA ALA A 23 0.63 -22.85 -13.12
C ALA A 23 2.12 -22.49 -13.24
N TRP A 24 2.97 -23.17 -12.48
CA TRP A 24 4.41 -22.95 -12.51
C TRP A 24 5.06 -23.69 -13.69
N ASN A 25 5.89 -22.98 -14.45
CA ASN A 25 6.64 -23.60 -15.56
C ASN A 25 7.81 -24.47 -15.08
N SER A 26 8.28 -24.26 -13.85
CA SER A 26 9.31 -25.08 -13.20
C SER A 26 9.35 -24.81 -11.69
N VAL A 27 9.98 -25.71 -10.93
CA VAL A 27 10.27 -25.48 -9.50
C VAL A 27 11.17 -24.26 -9.30
N ALA A 28 12.13 -24.03 -10.21
CA ALA A 28 12.98 -22.84 -10.15
C ALA A 28 12.16 -21.55 -10.25
N ALA A 29 11.21 -21.48 -11.18
CA ALA A 29 10.33 -20.31 -11.32
C ALA A 29 9.45 -20.08 -10.09
N MET A 30 8.94 -21.16 -9.49
CA MET A 30 8.18 -21.09 -8.23
C MET A 30 9.06 -20.57 -7.08
N VAL A 31 10.30 -21.05 -6.97
CA VAL A 31 11.25 -20.60 -5.93
C VAL A 31 11.67 -19.15 -6.16
N ASP A 32 11.94 -18.74 -7.40
CA ASP A 32 12.25 -17.35 -7.75
C ASP A 32 11.09 -16.43 -7.31
N ALA A 33 9.85 -16.76 -7.66
CA ALA A 33 8.66 -16.00 -7.27
C ALA A 33 8.46 -15.95 -5.73
N ALA A 34 8.71 -17.06 -5.04
CA ALA A 34 8.62 -17.10 -3.58
C ALA A 34 9.68 -16.21 -2.91
N LEU A 35 10.91 -16.19 -3.44
CA LEU A 35 11.98 -15.33 -2.94
C LEU A 35 11.70 -13.85 -3.20
N GLU A 36 11.15 -13.52 -4.37
CA GLU A 36 10.71 -12.15 -4.68
C GLU A 36 9.61 -11.69 -3.72
N ALA A 37 8.60 -12.52 -3.48
CA ALA A 37 7.52 -12.22 -2.53
C ALA A 37 8.05 -12.05 -1.10
N LEU A 38 9.01 -12.88 -0.67
CA LEU A 38 9.65 -12.75 0.64
C LEU A 38 10.40 -11.43 0.79
N VAL A 39 11.16 -11.03 -0.23
CA VAL A 39 11.91 -9.76 -0.22
C VAL A 39 10.95 -8.57 -0.22
N ALA A 40 9.87 -8.63 -1.00
CA ALA A 40 8.84 -7.60 -1.02
C ALA A 40 8.17 -7.45 0.36
N ALA A 41 7.70 -8.55 0.95
CA ALA A 41 7.07 -8.55 2.26
C ALA A 41 8.02 -8.03 3.36
N HIS A 42 9.31 -8.38 3.30
CA HIS A 42 10.29 -7.87 4.27
C HIS A 42 10.54 -6.35 4.08
N ARG A 43 10.51 -5.86 2.84
CA ARG A 43 10.63 -4.43 2.56
C ARG A 43 9.41 -3.66 3.05
N GLU A 44 8.21 -4.18 2.81
CA GLU A 44 6.94 -3.61 3.30
C GLU A 44 6.91 -3.58 4.83
N ALA A 45 7.19 -4.71 5.48
CA ALA A 45 7.24 -4.77 6.95
C ALA A 45 8.28 -3.81 7.56
N ARG A 46 9.42 -3.59 6.88
CA ARG A 46 10.41 -2.59 7.31
C ARG A 46 9.92 -1.15 7.12
N ILE A 47 9.12 -0.89 6.08
CA ILE A 47 8.49 0.41 5.86
C ILE A 47 7.43 0.63 6.93
N ASP A 48 6.53 -0.33 7.14
CA ASP A 48 5.46 -0.22 8.14
C ASP A 48 6.01 -0.04 9.56
N SER A 49 7.05 -0.80 9.93
CA SER A 49 7.73 -0.63 11.24
C SER A 49 8.38 0.74 11.39
N ALA A 50 8.85 1.37 10.31
CA ALA A 50 9.36 2.74 10.38
C ALA A 50 8.25 3.78 10.64
N TYR A 51 6.99 3.45 10.32
CA TYR A 51 5.83 4.30 10.58
C TYR A 51 5.08 3.94 11.87
N GLU A 52 5.42 2.85 12.56
CA GLU A 52 4.83 2.50 13.87
C GLU A 52 5.02 3.62 14.90
N ALA A 53 6.08 4.42 14.79
CA ALA A 53 6.30 5.61 15.63
C ALA A 53 5.17 6.66 15.53
N TYR A 54 4.40 6.65 14.44
CA TYR A 54 3.25 7.54 14.24
C TYR A 54 1.93 6.90 14.68
N ASN A 55 1.87 5.59 14.99
CA ASN A 55 0.65 4.95 15.52
C ASN A 55 0.29 5.45 16.93
N GLU A 56 1.30 5.91 17.69
CA GLU A 56 1.10 6.48 19.03
C GLU A 56 0.60 7.93 18.98
N ARG A 57 0.59 8.57 17.80
CA ARG A 57 0.09 9.93 17.61
C ARG A 57 -1.42 9.90 17.32
N PRO A 58 -2.25 10.54 18.14
CA PRO A 58 -3.66 10.71 17.84
C PRO A 58 -3.84 11.45 16.51
N ILE A 59 -4.68 10.93 15.61
CA ILE A 59 -4.94 11.55 14.30
C ILE A 59 -5.61 12.93 14.40
N ASP A 60 -6.16 13.25 15.57
CA ASP A 60 -6.79 14.50 15.95
C ASP A 60 -5.84 15.47 16.67
N GLU A 61 -4.58 15.10 16.92
CA GLU A 61 -3.58 16.03 17.47
C GLU A 61 -3.31 17.14 16.44
N PRO A 62 -3.63 18.41 16.77
CA PRO A 62 -3.38 19.52 15.85
C PRO A 62 -1.87 19.80 15.76
N ASP A 63 -1.35 19.95 14.54
CA ASP A 63 0.06 20.24 14.30
C ASP A 63 0.26 21.69 13.81
N ALA A 64 1.47 22.00 13.32
CA ALA A 64 1.80 23.33 12.80
C ALA A 64 0.93 23.77 11.59
N TRP A 65 0.24 22.83 10.95
CA TRP A 65 -0.69 23.05 9.85
C TRP A 65 -2.16 23.02 10.28
N GLY A 66 -2.46 22.76 11.56
CA GLY A 66 -3.82 22.77 12.13
C GLY A 66 -4.38 21.36 12.38
N SER A 67 -5.70 21.24 12.55
CA SER A 67 -6.36 19.93 12.75
C SER A 67 -6.91 19.35 11.45
N LEU A 68 -6.92 18.01 11.34
CA LEU A 68 -7.55 17.32 10.20
C LEU A 68 -9.05 17.62 10.09
N ALA A 69 -9.72 17.83 11.23
CA ALA A 69 -11.13 18.21 11.28
C ALA A 69 -11.38 19.57 10.63
N ASP A 70 -10.52 20.56 10.89
CA ASP A 70 -10.61 21.89 10.29
C ASP A 70 -10.39 21.83 8.78
N PHE A 71 -9.43 21.01 8.33
CA PHE A 71 -9.19 20.78 6.90
C PHE A 71 -10.41 20.14 6.22
N HIS A 72 -11.02 19.12 6.83
CA HIS A 72 -12.23 18.48 6.30
C HIS A 72 -13.41 19.47 6.21
N GLU A 73 -13.60 20.29 7.23
CA GLU A 73 -14.65 21.31 7.26
C GLU A 73 -14.41 22.41 6.20
N ALA A 74 -13.17 22.89 6.05
CA ALA A 74 -12.82 23.87 5.02
C ALA A 74 -13.05 23.30 3.60
N ASN A 75 -12.67 22.05 3.36
CA ASN A 75 -12.90 21.38 2.08
C ASN A 75 -14.39 21.16 1.81
N ARG A 76 -15.17 20.77 2.83
CA ARG A 76 -16.63 20.65 2.73
C ARG A 76 -17.27 21.98 2.34
N ARG A 77 -16.94 23.07 3.05
CA ARG A 77 -17.43 24.43 2.75
C ARG A 77 -17.03 24.90 1.36
N HIS A 78 -15.83 24.58 0.90
CA HIS A 78 -15.40 24.90 -0.46
C HIS A 78 -16.24 24.16 -1.52
N ARG A 79 -16.54 22.87 -1.30
CA ARG A 79 -17.38 22.08 -2.21
C ARG A 79 -18.84 22.53 -2.22
N GLU A 80 -19.35 23.00 -1.09
CA GLU A 80 -20.73 23.46 -0.92
C GLU A 80 -20.92 24.94 -1.33
N GLY A 81 -19.88 25.76 -1.18
CA GLY A 81 -19.83 27.16 -1.59
C GLY A 81 -19.42 27.40 -3.05
N GLY A 82 -18.94 26.36 -3.74
CA GLY A 82 -18.56 26.38 -5.17
C GLY A 82 -19.75 26.35 -6.14
N GLY A 83 -20.87 26.99 -5.79
CA GLY A 83 -21.93 27.27 -6.74
C GLY A 83 -21.41 28.23 -7.80
N VAL A 84 -21.18 27.74 -9.02
CA VAL A 84 -20.89 28.56 -10.20
C VAL A 84 -21.92 29.69 -10.25
N PRO A 85 -21.54 30.98 -10.22
CA PRO A 85 -22.51 32.04 -10.45
C PRO A 85 -23.01 31.87 -11.89
N SER A 86 -24.25 31.41 -12.01
CA SER A 86 -24.99 31.41 -13.27
C SER A 86 -25.33 32.86 -13.58
N GLY A 87 -24.35 33.58 -14.16
CA GLY A 87 -24.54 34.91 -14.72
C GLY A 87 -25.24 34.80 -16.07
N GLY A 88 -26.52 34.44 -16.02
CA GLY A 88 -27.42 34.54 -17.16
C GLY A 88 -27.67 36.01 -17.52
N GLY A 89 -27.26 36.37 -18.73
CA GLY A 89 -27.96 37.22 -19.70
C GLY A 89 -28.72 38.48 -19.26
N SER A 90 -28.34 39.56 -19.95
CA SER A 90 -29.21 40.51 -20.66
C SER A 90 -29.53 41.89 -20.06
N ALA A 91 -29.12 42.86 -20.89
CA ALA A 91 -29.90 43.99 -21.43
C ALA A 91 -29.98 45.29 -20.61
N GLY A 92 -29.58 46.38 -21.29
CA GLY A 92 -29.67 47.77 -20.86
C GLY A 92 -28.64 48.63 -21.59
#